data_AF-A0A9D6PKX9-F1
#
_entry.id   AF-A0A9D6PKX9-F1
#
_cell.length_a   1.000
_cell.length_b   1.000
_cell.length_c   1.000
_cell.angle_alpha   90.00
_cell.angle_beta   90.00
_cell.angle_gamma   90.00
#
_symmetry.space_group_name_H-M   'P 1'
#
loop_
_entity.id
_entity.type
_entity.pdbx_description
1 polymer ?
#
loop_
_entity_poly.entity_id
_entity_poly.type
_entity_poly.pdbx_seq_one_letter_code
_entity_poly.pdbx_strand_id
1 'polypeptide(L)'
;MTLPTKSIFRLPASDLNPTLKALNDQGVTLDHIGMLRANNGNNDYARFVGRAFTQTAFPSSTDTRIARILLNKSFVDVCDWVTLYGAIFTRQQMRVALKFPWNEDVLQSPDPWEPKKLVKDTHTAFLGLEKIGNDPLTVSKWIELHPATGQPRFYFSENPWHVGQPHTDVATLSPRWYLLRNEIVPGSTGKSPDDQVKLLPAEYELPNTIAEVSKDILIFRKTDIRLNPSLWARCSETTVKTEKVSGGVWSMVGYFSENGLDVNDWYGGRSDDVGCGAARKV
;
A
#
# COMPACT_ATOMS: atom_id res chain seq x y z
N MET A 1 -7.29 -50.17 6.68
CA MET A 1 -7.75 -48.84 6.23
C MET A 1 -6.56 -48.16 5.56
N THR A 2 -6.52 -48.21 4.23
CA THR A 2 -5.40 -47.76 3.40
C THR A 2 -5.51 -46.25 3.17
N LEU A 3 -4.53 -45.48 3.63
CA LEU A 3 -4.41 -44.05 3.33
C LEU A 3 -4.08 -43.85 1.85
N PRO A 4 -4.72 -42.90 1.13
CA PRO A 4 -4.39 -42.64 -0.25
C PRO A 4 -3.01 -42.01 -0.41
N THR A 5 -2.42 -42.35 -1.54
CA THR A 5 -1.08 -42.01 -2.05
C THR A 5 -0.95 -40.55 -2.49
N LYS A 6 0.27 -40.01 -2.28
CA LYS A 6 0.86 -38.72 -2.72
C LYS A 6 0.56 -37.47 -1.87
N SER A 7 1.26 -37.36 -0.74
CA SER A 7 1.53 -36.06 -0.11
C SER A 7 2.66 -35.35 -0.86
N ILE A 8 2.49 -34.08 -1.18
CA ILE A 8 3.48 -33.23 -1.89
C ILE A 8 4.63 -32.84 -0.95
N PHE A 9 4.41 -32.90 0.38
CA PHE A 9 5.43 -32.66 1.39
C PHE A 9 5.36 -33.75 2.47
N ARG A 10 6.43 -34.52 2.63
CA ARG A 10 6.67 -35.29 3.86
C ARG A 10 7.55 -34.44 4.74
N LEU A 11 6.95 -33.78 5.73
CA LEU A 11 7.68 -33.14 6.83
C LEU A 11 7.90 -34.20 7.93
N PRO A 12 9.15 -34.51 8.29
CA PRO A 12 9.45 -35.26 9.49
C PRO A 12 8.83 -34.60 10.73
N ALA A 13 8.42 -35.41 11.71
CA ALA A 13 7.88 -34.87 12.97
C ALA A 13 8.88 -33.96 13.71
N SER A 14 10.19 -34.21 13.52
CA SER A 14 11.28 -33.35 14.03
C SER A 14 11.24 -31.93 13.50
N ASP A 15 10.74 -31.75 12.27
CA ASP A 15 10.80 -30.49 11.54
C ASP A 15 9.50 -29.69 11.71
N LEU A 16 8.49 -30.29 12.36
CA LEU A 16 7.17 -29.68 12.56
C LEU A 16 7.26 -28.42 13.42
N ASN A 17 7.90 -28.49 14.59
CA ASN A 17 8.01 -27.36 15.51
C ASN A 17 8.86 -26.20 14.95
N PRO A 18 10.04 -26.46 14.35
CA PRO A 18 10.80 -25.42 13.64
C PRO A 18 10.00 -24.78 12.50
N THR A 19 9.26 -25.58 11.72
CA THR A 19 8.44 -25.07 10.61
C THR A 19 7.28 -24.22 11.13
N LEU A 20 6.58 -24.66 12.17
CA LEU A 20 5.51 -23.86 12.80
C LEU A 20 6.05 -22.56 13.37
N LYS A 21 7.24 -22.58 13.98
CA LYS A 21 7.90 -21.36 14.45
C LYS A 21 8.24 -20.42 13.30
N ALA A 22 8.84 -20.94 12.22
CA ALA A 22 9.16 -20.13 11.04
C ALA A 22 7.90 -19.53 10.38
N LEU A 23 6.79 -20.29 10.34
CA LEU A 23 5.50 -19.80 9.84
C LEU A 23 4.92 -18.71 10.75
N ASN A 24 5.00 -18.89 12.06
CA ASN A 24 4.56 -17.88 13.03
C ASN A 24 5.42 -16.61 12.96
N ASP A 25 6.74 -16.75 12.79
CA ASP A 25 7.69 -15.65 12.57
C ASP A 25 7.40 -14.88 11.26
N GLN A 26 6.59 -15.46 10.35
CA GLN A 26 6.08 -14.85 9.12
C GLN A 26 4.60 -14.46 9.21
N GLY A 27 4.01 -14.43 10.42
CA GLY A 27 2.63 -13.98 10.65
C GLY A 27 1.53 -15.02 10.41
N VAL A 28 1.88 -16.30 10.19
CA VAL A 28 0.89 -17.38 10.10
C VAL A 28 0.51 -17.85 11.50
N THR A 29 -0.66 -17.42 11.98
CA THR A 29 -1.16 -17.73 13.33
C THR A 29 -1.86 -19.10 13.41
N LEU A 30 -2.13 -19.57 14.64
CA LEU A 30 -2.92 -20.78 14.89
C LEU A 30 -4.35 -20.66 14.33
N ASP A 31 -4.91 -19.44 14.25
CA ASP A 31 -6.22 -19.19 13.65
C ASP A 31 -6.20 -19.43 12.13
N HIS A 32 -5.15 -19.00 11.42
CA HIS A 32 -4.96 -19.34 10.00
C HIS A 32 -4.90 -20.85 9.78
N ILE A 33 -4.22 -21.57 10.68
CA ILE A 33 -4.12 -23.02 10.63
C ILE A 33 -5.48 -23.68 10.99
N GLY A 34 -6.24 -23.09 11.89
CA GLY A 34 -7.61 -23.50 12.21
C GLY A 34 -8.54 -23.35 11.00
N MET A 35 -8.47 -22.22 10.29
CA MET A 35 -9.21 -21.96 9.06
C MET A 35 -8.83 -22.94 7.93
N LEU A 36 -7.55 -23.34 7.84
CA LEU A 36 -7.12 -24.38 6.90
C LEU A 36 -7.75 -25.75 7.21
N ARG A 37 -7.92 -26.08 8.50
CA ARG A 37 -8.44 -27.37 8.96
C ARG A 37 -9.97 -27.42 9.02
N ALA A 38 -10.65 -26.29 9.00
CA ALA A 38 -12.11 -26.21 9.02
C ALA A 38 -12.68 -26.93 7.79
N ASN A 39 -13.17 -28.16 8.01
CA ASN A 39 -13.61 -29.06 6.96
C ASN A 39 -15.09 -28.84 6.67
N ASN A 40 -15.39 -27.81 5.88
CA ASN A 40 -16.77 -27.38 5.61
C ASN A 40 -17.29 -27.92 4.26
N GLY A 41 -16.64 -28.93 3.68
CA GLY A 41 -16.99 -29.48 2.36
C GLY A 41 -16.66 -28.57 1.16
N ASN A 42 -16.37 -27.29 1.39
CA ASN A 42 -15.93 -26.33 0.36
C ASN A 42 -14.81 -25.44 0.89
N ASN A 43 -13.63 -26.03 1.12
CA ASN A 43 -12.50 -25.35 1.75
C ASN A 43 -11.76 -24.43 0.76
N ASP A 44 -12.46 -23.37 0.33
CA ASP A 44 -11.94 -22.35 -0.59
C ASP A 44 -10.73 -21.63 0.00
N TYR A 45 -10.66 -21.52 1.33
CA TYR A 45 -9.52 -20.97 2.05
C TYR A 45 -8.28 -21.88 1.94
N ALA A 46 -8.39 -23.19 2.24
CA ALA A 46 -7.25 -24.11 2.05
C ALA A 46 -6.87 -24.28 0.57
N ARG A 47 -7.84 -24.20 -0.34
CA ARG A 47 -7.58 -24.19 -1.78
C ARG A 47 -6.84 -22.92 -2.20
N PHE A 48 -7.22 -21.76 -1.68
CA PHE A 48 -6.59 -20.46 -1.93
C PHE A 48 -5.17 -20.40 -1.36
N VAL A 49 -4.98 -20.85 -0.12
CA VAL A 49 -3.68 -20.88 0.55
C VAL A 49 -2.74 -21.91 -0.11
N GLY A 50 -3.23 -23.12 -0.40
CA GLY A 50 -2.46 -24.12 -1.15
C GLY A 50 -2.07 -23.64 -2.55
N ARG A 51 -2.93 -22.82 -3.17
CA ARG A 51 -2.66 -22.12 -4.42
C ARG A 51 -1.56 -21.05 -4.25
N ALA A 52 -1.65 -20.19 -3.25
CA ALA A 52 -0.65 -19.17 -2.97
C ALA A 52 0.75 -19.78 -2.66
N PHE A 53 0.80 -20.87 -1.90
CA PHE A 53 2.05 -21.55 -1.54
C PHE A 53 2.72 -22.33 -2.67
N THR A 54 1.94 -22.86 -3.62
CA THR A 54 2.48 -23.67 -4.72
C THR A 54 2.98 -22.83 -5.90
N GLN A 55 3.03 -21.50 -5.78
CA GLN A 55 3.51 -20.54 -6.81
C GLN A 55 2.87 -20.67 -8.21
N THR A 56 1.85 -21.52 -8.35
CA THR A 56 1.16 -21.85 -9.61
C THR A 56 -0.22 -21.20 -9.70
N ALA A 57 -0.66 -20.48 -8.66
CA ALA A 57 -2.04 -20.01 -8.56
C ALA A 57 -2.36 -18.71 -9.26
N PHE A 58 -1.36 -17.92 -9.59
CA PHE A 58 -1.57 -16.72 -10.38
C PHE A 58 -0.48 -16.74 -11.45
N PRO A 59 -0.83 -16.88 -12.74
CA PRO A 59 0.10 -16.62 -13.82
C PRO A 59 0.40 -15.12 -13.81
N SER A 60 1.15 -14.65 -12.81
CA SER A 60 1.75 -13.32 -12.82
C SER A 60 2.66 -13.26 -14.03
N SER A 61 2.63 -12.11 -14.72
CA SER A 61 3.61 -11.89 -15.78
C SER A 61 5.01 -12.06 -15.18
N THR A 62 5.96 -12.40 -16.04
CA THR A 62 7.38 -12.40 -15.66
C THR A 62 7.76 -11.04 -15.04
N ASP A 63 7.19 -9.95 -15.56
CA ASP A 63 7.43 -8.58 -15.07
C ASP A 63 6.95 -8.38 -13.63
N THR A 64 5.75 -8.83 -13.26
CA THR A 64 5.25 -8.74 -11.87
C THR A 64 6.09 -9.57 -10.90
N ARG A 65 6.60 -10.73 -11.34
CA ARG A 65 7.45 -11.59 -10.49
C ARG A 65 8.83 -10.96 -10.27
N ILE A 66 9.44 -10.42 -11.32
CA ILE A 66 10.70 -9.70 -11.22
C ILE A 66 10.53 -8.46 -10.34
N ALA A 67 9.47 -7.67 -10.55
CA ALA A 67 9.17 -6.50 -9.73
C ALA A 67 9.04 -6.85 -8.25
N ARG A 68 8.32 -7.93 -7.92
CA ARG A 68 8.19 -8.44 -6.54
C ARG A 68 9.54 -8.81 -5.92
N ILE A 69 10.44 -9.41 -6.68
CA ILE A 69 11.79 -9.76 -6.22
C ILE A 69 12.63 -8.49 -5.99
N LEU A 70 12.58 -7.54 -6.93
CA LEU A 70 13.41 -6.32 -6.88
C LEU A 70 12.96 -5.34 -5.79
N LEU A 71 11.65 -5.11 -5.68
CA LEU A 71 11.06 -4.16 -4.71
C LEU A 71 10.85 -4.80 -3.33
N ASN A 72 10.78 -6.13 -3.26
CA ASN A 72 10.72 -6.90 -2.01
C ASN A 72 9.65 -6.39 -1.01
N LYS A 73 10.09 -5.80 0.11
CA LYS A 73 9.21 -5.28 1.16
C LYS A 73 8.39 -4.06 0.72
N SER A 74 8.87 -3.36 -0.31
CA SER A 74 8.23 -2.18 -0.93
C SER A 74 7.31 -2.54 -2.11
N PHE A 75 6.85 -3.79 -2.18
CA PHE A 75 5.92 -4.28 -3.20
C PHE A 75 4.65 -4.84 -2.54
N VAL A 76 3.47 -4.35 -2.90
CA VAL A 76 2.19 -4.80 -2.32
C VAL A 76 1.23 -5.20 -3.44
N ASP A 77 0.98 -6.51 -3.58
CA ASP A 77 0.11 -7.04 -4.62
C ASP A 77 -1.14 -7.73 -4.07
N VAL A 78 -1.84 -8.48 -4.92
CA VAL A 78 -3.01 -9.29 -4.58
C VAL A 78 -2.81 -10.12 -3.30
N CYS A 79 -1.70 -10.84 -3.19
CA CYS A 79 -1.43 -11.70 -2.04
C CYS A 79 -1.31 -10.87 -0.75
N ASP A 80 -0.67 -9.71 -0.82
CA ASP A 80 -0.52 -8.81 0.33
C ASP A 80 -1.89 -8.23 0.72
N TRP A 81 -2.70 -7.80 -0.23
CA TRP A 81 -4.07 -7.32 0.01
C TRP A 81 -4.97 -8.36 0.66
N VAL A 82 -4.91 -9.61 0.20
CA VAL A 82 -5.69 -10.71 0.78
C VAL A 82 -5.18 -11.01 2.19
N THR A 83 -3.87 -11.05 2.40
CA THR A 83 -3.28 -11.40 3.71
C THR A 83 -3.53 -10.31 4.75
N LEU A 84 -3.35 -9.04 4.38
CA LEU A 84 -3.43 -7.93 5.31
C LEU A 84 -4.87 -7.51 5.61
N TYR A 85 -5.78 -7.67 4.65
CA TYR A 85 -7.14 -7.14 4.74
C TYR A 85 -8.25 -8.05 4.25
N GLY A 86 -7.97 -9.30 3.87
CA GLY A 86 -8.99 -10.23 3.39
C GLY A 86 -9.66 -9.79 2.08
N ALA A 87 -8.99 -8.95 1.28
CA ALA A 87 -9.55 -8.44 0.04
C ALA A 87 -9.88 -9.57 -0.95
N ILE A 88 -10.98 -9.41 -1.69
CA ILE A 88 -11.42 -10.37 -2.71
C ILE A 88 -11.31 -9.71 -4.08
N PHE A 89 -10.66 -10.41 -5.01
CA PHE A 89 -10.39 -9.91 -6.36
C PHE A 89 -11.27 -10.59 -7.40
N THR A 90 -11.85 -9.78 -8.28
CA THR A 90 -12.53 -10.26 -9.49
C THR A 90 -11.50 -10.73 -10.52
N ARG A 91 -11.93 -11.57 -11.49
CA ARG A 91 -11.07 -11.98 -12.61
C ARG A 91 -10.50 -10.80 -13.39
N GLN A 92 -11.25 -9.70 -13.51
CA GLN A 92 -10.79 -8.50 -14.22
C GLN A 92 -9.68 -7.78 -13.45
N GLN A 93 -9.87 -7.55 -12.15
CA GLN A 93 -8.83 -6.96 -11.29
C GLN A 93 -7.57 -7.83 -11.26
N MET A 94 -7.74 -9.16 -11.21
CA MET A 94 -6.62 -10.09 -11.32
C MET A 94 -5.83 -9.87 -12.61
N ARG A 95 -6.49 -9.71 -13.77
CA ARG A 95 -5.79 -9.45 -15.04
C ARG A 95 -5.00 -8.14 -15.02
N VAL A 96 -5.48 -7.11 -14.34
CA VAL A 96 -4.73 -5.86 -14.19
C VAL A 96 -3.52 -6.06 -13.27
N ALA A 97 -3.67 -6.81 -12.19
CA ALA A 97 -2.57 -7.15 -11.28
C ALA A 97 -1.38 -7.81 -12.01
N LEU A 98 -1.63 -8.62 -13.05
CA LEU A 98 -0.58 -9.28 -13.83
C LEU A 98 0.17 -8.32 -14.78
N LYS A 99 -0.33 -7.10 -15.00
CA LYS A 99 0.26 -6.13 -15.93
C LYS A 99 1.03 -5.06 -15.17
N PHE A 100 2.15 -5.44 -14.58
CA PHE A 100 3.04 -4.46 -13.95
C PHE A 100 3.68 -3.58 -15.03
N PRO A 101 3.53 -2.24 -15.00
CA PRO A 101 3.86 -1.39 -16.14
C PRO A 101 5.33 -0.98 -16.23
N TRP A 102 6.09 -1.13 -15.14
CA TRP A 102 7.50 -0.73 -15.10
C TRP A 102 8.38 -1.98 -15.17
N ASN A 103 9.21 -2.09 -16.20
CA ASN A 103 10.10 -3.24 -16.35
C ASN A 103 11.31 -3.17 -15.37
N GLU A 104 12.16 -4.19 -15.42
CA GLU A 104 13.39 -4.24 -14.63
C GLU A 104 14.29 -3.02 -14.85
N ASP A 105 14.46 -2.56 -16.09
CA ASP A 105 15.30 -1.40 -16.41
C ASP A 105 14.83 -0.13 -15.69
N VAL A 106 13.51 0.08 -15.60
CA VAL A 106 12.95 1.21 -14.85
C VAL A 106 13.25 1.08 -13.36
N LEU A 107 13.05 -0.11 -12.79
CA LEU A 107 13.27 -0.33 -11.35
C LEU A 107 14.76 -0.25 -10.96
N GLN A 108 15.65 -0.65 -11.87
CA GLN A 108 17.11 -0.59 -11.72
C GLN A 108 17.71 0.74 -12.20
N SER A 109 16.89 1.66 -12.74
CA SER A 109 17.37 2.98 -13.13
C SER A 109 17.66 3.86 -11.91
N PRO A 110 18.58 4.85 -12.01
CA PRO A 110 18.81 5.82 -10.96
C PRO A 110 17.54 6.59 -10.58
N ASP A 111 17.36 6.86 -9.29
CA ASP A 111 16.31 7.78 -8.83
C ASP A 111 16.59 9.21 -9.36
N PRO A 112 15.59 9.92 -9.91
CA PRO A 112 15.80 11.24 -10.51
C PRO A 112 16.33 12.32 -9.56
N TRP A 113 16.12 12.16 -8.25
CA TRP A 113 16.52 13.12 -7.22
C TRP A 113 17.70 12.63 -6.39
N GLU A 114 17.92 11.32 -6.33
CA GLU A 114 19.02 10.68 -5.63
C GLU A 114 19.78 9.71 -6.57
N PRO A 115 20.64 10.19 -7.48
CA PRO A 115 21.26 9.36 -8.53
C PRO A 115 22.14 8.20 -8.03
N LYS A 116 22.46 8.18 -6.74
CA LYS A 116 23.21 7.09 -6.09
C LYS A 116 22.32 5.94 -5.62
N LYS A 117 21.00 6.12 -5.63
CA LYS A 117 20.00 5.10 -5.31
C LYS A 117 19.23 4.73 -6.57
N LEU A 118 18.64 3.54 -6.56
CA LEU A 118 17.81 3.08 -7.66
C LEU A 118 16.33 3.32 -7.34
N VAL A 119 15.49 3.34 -8.37
CA VAL A 119 14.03 3.45 -8.21
C VAL A 119 13.51 2.38 -7.24
N LYS A 120 13.97 1.13 -7.36
CA LYS A 120 13.57 0.03 -6.45
C LYS A 120 13.88 0.26 -4.97
N ASP A 121 14.87 1.11 -4.66
CA ASP A 121 15.32 1.37 -3.29
C ASP A 121 14.62 2.59 -2.65
N THR A 122 13.92 3.37 -3.48
CA THR A 122 13.36 4.68 -3.12
C THR A 122 11.85 4.75 -3.32
N HIS A 123 11.27 3.77 -4.00
CA HIS A 123 9.84 3.74 -4.33
C HIS A 123 9.16 2.50 -3.77
N THR A 124 7.86 2.64 -3.56
CA THR A 124 6.93 1.57 -3.23
C THR A 124 5.97 1.37 -4.38
N ALA A 125 5.79 0.12 -4.79
CA ALA A 125 4.74 -0.25 -5.70
C ALA A 125 3.58 -0.92 -4.98
N PHE A 126 2.35 -0.53 -5.31
CA PHE A 126 1.16 -1.21 -4.84
C PHE A 126 0.06 -1.26 -5.91
N LEU A 127 -0.72 -2.33 -5.87
CA LEU A 127 -1.92 -2.45 -6.68
C LEU A 127 -3.06 -1.67 -6.03
N GLY A 128 -3.66 -0.71 -6.72
CA GLY A 128 -4.79 0.04 -6.19
C GLY A 128 -6.08 -0.75 -6.18
N LEU A 129 -6.91 -0.49 -5.16
CA LEU A 129 -8.25 -1.06 -5.03
C LEU A 129 -9.28 0.04 -4.86
N GLU A 130 -10.35 -0.04 -5.65
CA GLU A 130 -11.49 0.87 -5.52
C GLU A 130 -12.32 0.55 -4.27
N LYS A 131 -12.32 -0.72 -3.84
CA LYS A 131 -13.20 -1.24 -2.80
C LYS A 131 -12.52 -2.33 -1.98
N ILE A 132 -12.97 -2.47 -0.75
CA ILE A 132 -12.70 -3.64 0.08
C ILE A 132 -14.02 -4.23 0.60
N GLY A 133 -14.25 -5.51 0.33
CA GLY A 133 -15.59 -6.09 0.45
C GLY A 133 -16.57 -5.36 -0.48
N ASN A 134 -17.64 -4.82 0.06
CA ASN A 134 -18.62 -4.03 -0.69
C ASN A 134 -18.40 -2.51 -0.58
N ASP A 135 -17.47 -2.08 0.26
CA ASP A 135 -17.30 -0.67 0.62
C ASP A 135 -16.21 0.00 -0.24
N PRO A 136 -16.42 1.23 -0.72
CA PRO A 136 -15.38 2.06 -1.32
C PRO A 136 -14.16 2.22 -0.39
N LEU A 137 -12.96 2.00 -0.92
CA LEU A 137 -11.72 2.20 -0.18
C LEU A 137 -11.26 3.65 -0.31
N THR A 138 -11.87 4.50 0.50
CA THR A 138 -11.58 5.94 0.63
C THR A 138 -10.65 6.20 1.83
N VAL A 139 -10.22 7.43 2.05
CA VAL A 139 -9.42 7.79 3.25
C VAL A 139 -10.26 7.56 4.50
N SER A 140 -11.53 7.93 4.46
CA SER A 140 -12.47 7.67 5.56
C SER A 140 -12.63 6.17 5.82
N LYS A 141 -12.63 5.33 4.77
CA LYS A 141 -12.63 3.87 4.97
C LYS A 141 -11.33 3.36 5.61
N TRP A 142 -10.18 3.94 5.29
CA TRP A 142 -8.93 3.61 5.97
C TRP A 142 -8.97 3.94 7.46
N ILE A 143 -9.56 5.08 7.85
CA ILE A 143 -9.76 5.47 9.25
C ILE A 143 -10.66 4.44 9.96
N GLU A 144 -11.75 4.00 9.33
CA GLU A 144 -12.64 2.97 9.88
C GLU A 144 -11.92 1.62 10.12
N LEU A 145 -11.07 1.21 9.18
CA LEU A 145 -10.32 -0.05 9.27
C LEU A 145 -9.24 -0.04 10.36
N HIS A 146 -8.83 1.15 10.80
CA HIS A 146 -7.71 1.36 11.71
C HIS A 146 -8.12 2.28 12.88
N PRO A 147 -8.96 1.77 13.81
CA PRO A 147 -9.48 2.55 14.93
C PRO A 147 -8.38 3.01 15.88
N ALA A 148 -8.67 4.00 16.72
CA ALA A 148 -7.71 4.69 17.60
C ALA A 148 -6.88 3.75 18.51
N THR A 149 -7.41 2.58 18.83
CA THR A 149 -6.73 1.53 19.58
C THR A 149 -5.92 0.62 18.65
N GLY A 150 -4.64 0.93 18.46
CA GLY A 150 -3.71 0.08 17.71
C GLY A 150 -2.83 0.85 16.72
N GLN A 151 -2.15 0.10 15.85
CA GLN A 151 -1.35 0.64 14.75
C GLN A 151 -1.64 -0.17 13.46
N PRO A 152 -1.64 0.47 12.28
CA PRO A 152 -1.57 1.91 12.09
C PRO A 152 -2.83 2.58 12.68
N ARG A 153 -2.73 3.88 12.91
CA ARG A 153 -3.87 4.72 13.29
C ARG A 153 -3.72 6.07 12.61
N PHE A 154 -4.79 6.83 12.60
CA PHE A 154 -4.79 8.20 12.08
C PHE A 154 -4.78 9.20 13.23
N TYR A 155 -4.03 10.29 13.06
CA TYR A 155 -3.90 11.31 14.11
C TYR A 155 -5.27 11.94 14.46
N PHE A 156 -6.12 12.19 13.46
CA PHE A 156 -7.46 12.78 13.63
C PHE A 156 -8.61 11.76 13.45
N SER A 157 -8.47 10.52 13.96
CA SER A 157 -9.48 9.48 13.71
C SER A 157 -10.87 9.77 14.30
N GLU A 158 -10.97 10.50 15.41
CA GLU A 158 -12.25 10.76 16.10
C GLU A 158 -13.01 11.98 15.56
N ASN A 159 -12.30 12.98 15.04
CA ASN A 159 -12.89 14.18 14.46
C ASN A 159 -12.05 14.66 13.26
N PRO A 160 -12.09 13.93 12.12
CA PRO A 160 -11.33 14.32 10.96
C PRO A 160 -11.81 15.69 10.44
N TRP A 161 -10.87 16.61 10.24
CA TRP A 161 -11.18 17.94 9.70
C TRP A 161 -11.71 17.85 8.25
N HIS A 162 -11.28 16.82 7.53
CA HIS A 162 -11.58 16.58 6.12
C HIS A 162 -12.96 15.94 5.88
N VAL A 163 -13.83 15.84 6.89
CA VAL A 163 -15.22 15.39 6.67
C VAL A 163 -15.92 16.33 5.68
N GLY A 164 -16.53 15.73 4.65
CA GLY A 164 -17.17 16.42 3.53
C GLY A 164 -16.23 16.75 2.37
N GLN A 165 -14.96 16.35 2.43
CA GLN A 165 -14.01 16.58 1.34
C GLN A 165 -14.08 15.44 0.30
N PRO A 166 -14.29 15.75 -1.00
CA PRO A 166 -14.39 14.71 -2.03
C PRO A 166 -13.14 13.82 -2.15
N HIS A 167 -11.95 14.39 -1.92
CA HIS A 167 -10.68 13.66 -2.03
C HIS A 167 -10.41 12.68 -0.87
N THR A 168 -11.17 12.76 0.24
CA THR A 168 -11.09 11.82 1.36
C THR A 168 -12.30 10.89 1.47
N ASP A 169 -13.49 11.39 1.10
CA ASP A 169 -14.75 10.69 1.37
C ASP A 169 -15.33 9.96 0.15
N VAL A 170 -14.91 10.35 -1.06
CA VAL A 170 -15.45 9.81 -2.32
C VAL A 170 -14.35 9.20 -3.19
N ALA A 171 -13.19 9.84 -3.25
CA ALA A 171 -12.08 9.37 -4.08
C ALA A 171 -11.59 8.00 -3.63
N THR A 172 -11.39 7.12 -4.60
CA THR A 172 -10.83 5.78 -4.42
C THR A 172 -9.66 5.59 -5.39
N LEU A 173 -8.87 4.54 -5.17
CA LEU A 173 -7.83 4.16 -6.13
C LEU A 173 -8.45 3.49 -7.34
N SER A 174 -8.04 3.90 -8.54
CA SER A 174 -8.29 3.10 -9.74
C SER A 174 -7.56 1.74 -9.63
N PRO A 175 -8.11 0.66 -10.23
CA PRO A 175 -7.54 -0.67 -10.17
C PRO A 175 -6.36 -0.79 -11.13
N ARG A 176 -5.26 -0.09 -10.81
CA ARG A 176 -4.00 -0.04 -11.56
C ARG A 176 -2.81 -0.16 -10.60
N TRP A 177 -1.61 -0.30 -11.15
CA TRP A 177 -0.39 -0.19 -10.39
C TRP A 177 -0.03 1.27 -10.11
N TYR A 178 0.46 1.51 -8.89
CA TYR A 178 1.01 2.77 -8.41
C TYR A 178 2.47 2.52 -8.03
N LEU A 179 3.37 3.42 -8.40
CA LEU A 179 4.78 3.42 -7.99
C LEU A 179 5.11 4.81 -7.44
N LEU A 180 5.07 4.94 -6.12
CA LEU A 180 5.23 6.21 -5.42
C LEU A 180 6.58 6.25 -4.74
N ARG A 181 7.21 7.42 -4.70
CA ARG A 181 8.40 7.64 -3.90
C ARG A 181 8.05 7.49 -2.40
N ASN A 182 8.93 6.82 -1.67
CA ASN A 182 8.74 6.54 -0.25
C ASN A 182 8.77 7.84 0.57
N GLU A 183 9.70 8.73 0.24
CA GLU A 183 9.85 10.03 0.88
C GLU A 183 9.41 11.17 -0.05
N ILE A 184 9.22 12.37 0.49
CA ILE A 184 9.00 13.57 -0.32
C ILE A 184 10.15 13.79 -1.33
N VAL A 185 9.88 14.58 -2.37
CA VAL A 185 10.90 15.00 -3.34
C VAL A 185 11.98 15.84 -2.63
N PRO A 186 13.27 15.46 -2.71
CA PRO A 186 14.36 16.24 -2.14
C PRO A 186 14.36 17.69 -2.62
N GLY A 187 14.53 18.63 -1.69
CA GLY A 187 14.54 20.07 -1.98
C GLY A 187 13.18 20.67 -2.35
N SER A 188 12.07 19.95 -2.16
CA SER A 188 10.72 20.48 -2.39
C SER A 188 10.15 21.28 -1.21
N THR A 189 10.73 21.16 -0.02
CA THR A 189 10.36 21.96 1.14
C THR A 189 10.74 23.43 0.96
N GLY A 190 10.06 24.32 1.69
CA GLY A 190 10.27 25.77 1.63
C GLY A 190 9.85 26.42 0.31
N LYS A 191 9.19 25.67 -0.59
CA LYS A 191 8.75 26.12 -1.92
C LYS A 191 7.25 26.37 -1.97
N SER A 192 6.83 27.14 -2.98
CA SER A 192 5.42 27.28 -3.36
C SER A 192 4.90 25.99 -4.01
N PRO A 193 3.58 25.74 -4.04
CA PRO A 193 3.00 24.59 -4.73
C PRO A 193 3.47 24.45 -6.18
N ASP A 194 3.49 25.56 -6.94
CA ASP A 194 3.92 25.57 -8.34
C ASP A 194 5.41 25.23 -8.48
N ASP A 195 6.25 25.75 -7.58
CA ASP A 195 7.69 25.47 -7.61
C ASP A 195 8.01 24.03 -7.18
N GLN A 196 7.17 23.42 -6.33
CA GLN A 196 7.27 21.99 -6.01
C GLN A 196 6.97 21.13 -7.24
N VAL A 197 5.95 21.46 -8.04
CA VAL A 197 5.61 20.70 -9.26
C VAL A 197 6.72 20.75 -10.28
N LYS A 198 7.42 21.89 -10.41
CA LYS A 198 8.56 22.05 -11.33
C LYS A 198 9.75 21.12 -11.02
N LEU A 199 9.81 20.54 -9.83
CA LEU A 199 10.83 19.55 -9.46
C LEU A 199 10.51 18.13 -9.94
N LEU A 200 9.28 17.89 -10.41
CA LEU A 200 8.89 16.59 -10.94
C LEU A 200 9.37 16.43 -12.38
N PRO A 201 10.13 15.37 -12.70
CA PRO A 201 10.41 14.98 -14.07
C PRO A 201 9.12 14.68 -14.85
N ALA A 202 9.21 14.65 -16.19
CA ALA A 202 8.05 14.46 -17.05
C ALA A 202 7.33 13.11 -16.80
N GLU A 203 8.06 12.10 -16.36
CA GLU A 203 7.59 10.76 -16.05
C GLU A 203 6.85 10.67 -14.70
N TYR A 204 6.87 11.75 -13.91
CA TYR A 204 6.27 11.81 -12.59
C TYR A 204 5.09 12.78 -12.54
N GLU A 205 4.19 12.50 -11.62
CA GLU A 205 3.03 13.31 -11.27
C GLU A 205 2.91 13.41 -9.75
N LEU A 206 2.10 14.37 -9.30
CA LEU A 206 1.70 14.37 -7.91
C LEU A 206 0.77 13.17 -7.65
N PRO A 207 0.99 12.42 -6.58
CA PRO A 207 0.03 11.44 -6.14
C PRO A 207 -1.25 12.12 -5.65
N ASN A 208 -2.34 11.37 -5.65
CA ASN A 208 -3.58 11.79 -5.02
C ASN A 208 -3.57 11.37 -3.53
N THR A 209 -4.46 11.96 -2.74
CA THR A 209 -4.46 11.81 -1.27
C THR A 209 -4.63 10.35 -0.86
N ILE A 210 -5.57 9.65 -1.49
CA ILE A 210 -5.81 8.23 -1.22
C ILE A 210 -4.61 7.33 -1.59
N ALA A 211 -3.81 7.68 -2.60
CA ALA A 211 -2.60 6.93 -2.97
C ALA A 211 -1.49 7.11 -1.94
N GLU A 212 -1.23 8.33 -1.46
CA GLU A 212 -0.26 8.56 -0.38
C GLU A 212 -0.68 7.86 0.91
N VAL A 213 -1.96 8.00 1.32
CA VAL A 213 -2.49 7.30 2.50
C VAL A 213 -2.34 5.79 2.36
N SER A 214 -2.72 5.23 1.20
CA SER A 214 -2.64 3.79 0.98
C SER A 214 -1.20 3.30 0.98
N LYS A 215 -0.25 4.03 0.37
CA LYS A 215 1.17 3.70 0.41
C LYS A 215 1.65 3.56 1.86
N ASP A 216 1.43 4.59 2.67
CA ASP A 216 1.94 4.66 4.04
C ASP A 216 1.35 3.55 4.92
N ILE A 217 0.03 3.35 4.83
CA ILE A 217 -0.69 2.31 5.57
C ILE A 217 -0.26 0.90 5.16
N LEU A 218 -0.15 0.63 3.85
CA LEU A 218 0.21 -0.69 3.34
C LEU A 218 1.65 -1.06 3.71
N ILE A 219 2.60 -0.12 3.57
CA ILE A 219 4.00 -0.36 3.93
C ILE A 219 4.14 -0.54 5.43
N PHE A 220 3.49 0.29 6.24
CA PHE A 220 3.53 0.12 7.68
C PHE A 220 2.98 -1.24 8.09
N ARG A 221 1.82 -1.66 7.59
CA ARG A 221 1.26 -2.99 7.89
C ARG A 221 2.15 -4.15 7.48
N LYS A 222 2.90 -3.99 6.38
CA LYS A 222 3.78 -5.03 5.85
C LYS A 222 5.14 -5.07 6.55
N THR A 223 5.62 -3.95 7.08
CA THR A 223 7.04 -3.80 7.47
C THR A 223 7.28 -3.17 8.84
N ASP A 224 6.24 -2.61 9.47
CA ASP A 224 6.30 -1.74 10.67
C ASP A 224 7.11 -0.44 10.49
N ILE A 225 7.46 -0.10 9.23
CA ILE A 225 8.16 1.14 8.88
C ILE A 225 7.14 2.25 8.61
N ARG A 226 7.35 3.40 9.24
CA ARG A 226 6.59 4.63 8.98
C ARG A 226 7.32 5.46 7.94
N LEU A 227 6.66 5.70 6.80
CA LEU A 227 7.18 6.59 5.76
C LEU A 227 6.92 8.05 6.13
N ASN A 228 7.82 8.96 5.75
CA ASN A 228 7.75 10.40 6.05
C ASN A 228 7.32 10.72 7.51
N PRO A 229 8.07 10.29 8.53
CA PRO A 229 7.63 10.41 9.92
C PRO A 229 7.55 11.86 10.44
N SER A 230 8.19 12.81 9.74
CA SER A 230 8.31 14.21 10.17
C SER A 230 7.98 15.23 9.10
N LEU A 231 7.51 14.80 7.91
CA LEU A 231 7.26 15.66 6.77
C LEU A 231 5.93 15.29 6.12
N TRP A 232 5.29 16.27 5.48
CA TRP A 232 4.08 16.04 4.69
C TRP A 232 4.39 16.03 3.19
N ALA A 233 3.89 15.02 2.51
CA ALA A 233 3.83 14.94 1.06
C ALA A 233 2.54 15.60 0.58
N ARG A 234 2.68 16.74 -0.10
CA ARG A 234 1.55 17.38 -0.78
C ARG A 234 1.04 16.50 -1.91
N CYS A 235 -0.28 16.40 -1.98
CA CYS A 235 -1.03 15.68 -2.99
C CYS A 235 -1.59 16.62 -4.09
N SER A 236 -2.17 16.01 -5.12
CA SER A 236 -2.72 16.74 -6.27
C SER A 236 -3.99 17.52 -5.97
N GLU A 237 -4.75 17.14 -4.95
CA GLU A 237 -6.07 17.70 -4.69
C GLU A 237 -6.04 18.95 -3.79
N THR A 238 -7.03 19.80 -3.99
CA THR A 238 -7.37 20.89 -3.08
C THR A 238 -8.71 20.65 -2.42
N THR A 239 -8.91 21.24 -1.25
CA THR A 239 -10.17 21.20 -0.52
C THR A 239 -11.28 21.96 -1.24
N VAL A 240 -12.51 21.52 -1.01
CA VAL A 240 -13.71 22.33 -1.26
C VAL A 240 -14.09 23.03 0.04
N LYS A 241 -14.74 24.19 -0.07
CA LYS A 241 -15.21 24.92 1.11
C LYS A 241 -16.29 24.12 1.84
N THR A 242 -16.09 23.86 3.13
CA THR A 242 -17.09 23.29 4.05
C THR A 242 -17.25 24.19 5.26
N GLU A 243 -18.03 23.77 6.26
CA GLU A 243 -18.12 24.48 7.54
C GLU A 243 -16.81 24.41 8.35
N LYS A 244 -15.99 23.38 8.13
CA LYS A 244 -14.73 23.15 8.86
C LYS A 244 -13.49 23.64 8.12
N VAL A 245 -13.57 23.77 6.79
CA VAL A 245 -12.38 23.91 5.94
C VAL A 245 -12.59 24.99 4.87
N SER A 246 -11.57 25.81 4.66
CA SER A 246 -11.53 26.74 3.53
C SER A 246 -11.37 25.98 2.22
N GLY A 247 -11.95 26.48 1.13
CA GLY A 247 -11.72 25.91 -0.20
C GLY A 247 -10.39 26.36 -0.80
N GLY A 248 -9.78 25.51 -1.62
CA GLY A 248 -8.56 25.83 -2.37
C GLY A 248 -7.25 25.66 -1.59
N VAL A 249 -7.28 25.06 -0.41
CA VAL A 249 -6.06 24.66 0.30
C VAL A 249 -5.66 23.24 -0.13
N TRP A 250 -4.37 22.94 -0.13
CA TRP A 250 -3.83 21.70 -0.67
C TRP A 250 -3.91 20.56 0.33
N SER A 251 -4.31 19.37 -0.11
CA SER A 251 -4.21 18.16 0.71
C SER A 251 -2.75 17.71 0.83
N MET A 252 -2.38 17.24 2.02
CA MET A 252 -1.08 16.67 2.29
C MET A 252 -1.16 15.49 3.26
N VAL A 253 -0.26 14.52 3.08
CA VAL A 253 -0.26 13.26 3.82
C VAL A 253 1.15 12.98 4.33
N GLY A 254 1.29 12.55 5.57
CA GLY A 254 2.59 12.20 6.14
C GLY A 254 2.62 12.43 7.64
N TYR A 255 3.75 12.92 8.14
CA TYR A 255 4.00 13.07 9.58
C TYR A 255 3.67 11.79 10.36
N PHE A 256 3.97 10.63 9.75
CA PHE A 256 3.53 9.35 10.28
C PHE A 256 4.40 8.96 11.48
N SER A 257 3.90 9.26 12.66
CA SER A 257 4.60 9.03 13.93
C SER A 257 3.91 7.94 14.76
N GLU A 258 4.35 7.77 16.00
CA GLU A 258 3.63 6.94 16.98
C GLU A 258 2.20 7.43 17.20
N ASN A 259 1.92 8.73 17.02
CA ASN A 259 0.58 9.29 17.18
C ASN A 259 -0.36 8.93 16.01
N GLY A 260 0.18 8.46 14.89
CA GLY A 260 -0.58 8.04 13.73
C GLY A 260 -0.14 8.77 12.46
N LEU A 261 -0.72 8.35 11.34
CA LEU A 261 -0.61 9.03 10.05
C LEU A 261 -1.47 10.29 10.06
N ASP A 262 -0.93 11.40 9.57
CA ASP A 262 -1.65 12.65 9.44
C ASP A 262 -2.07 12.88 7.98
N VAL A 263 -3.33 13.25 7.80
CA VAL A 263 -3.90 13.77 6.56
C VAL A 263 -4.35 15.17 6.90
N ASN A 264 -3.76 16.17 6.27
CA ASN A 264 -3.86 17.57 6.69
C ASN A 264 -3.99 18.51 5.48
N ASP A 265 -4.23 19.80 5.72
CA ASP A 265 -4.34 20.82 4.69
C ASP A 265 -3.24 21.89 4.78
N TRP A 266 -2.89 22.45 3.63
CA TRP A 266 -1.83 23.45 3.50
C TRP A 266 -2.27 24.61 2.62
N TYR A 267 -2.18 25.83 3.17
CA TYR A 267 -2.50 27.08 2.47
C TYR A 267 -1.54 27.44 1.32
N GLY A 268 -0.54 26.61 1.02
CA GLY A 268 0.42 26.84 -0.07
C GLY A 268 1.50 27.88 0.23
N GLY A 269 1.60 28.37 1.47
CA GLY A 269 2.69 29.23 1.91
C GLY A 269 3.96 28.41 2.18
N ARG A 270 5.15 28.95 1.89
CA ARG A 270 6.43 28.25 2.06
C ARG A 270 6.56 27.65 3.47
N SER A 271 6.74 26.34 3.53
CA SER A 271 6.89 25.58 4.79
C SER A 271 8.03 24.58 4.64
N ASP A 272 8.89 24.51 5.65
CA ASP A 272 10.01 23.57 5.67
C ASP A 272 9.57 22.12 5.96
N ASP A 273 8.31 21.95 6.41
CA ASP A 273 7.74 20.64 6.74
C ASP A 273 6.90 20.04 5.60
N VAL A 274 6.62 20.81 4.54
CA VAL A 274 5.76 20.40 3.42
C VAL A 274 6.55 20.31 2.13
N GLY A 275 6.68 19.09 1.59
CA GLY A 275 7.24 18.81 0.27
C GLY A 275 6.18 18.34 -0.71
N CYS A 276 6.56 17.95 -1.93
CA CYS A 276 5.68 17.23 -2.84
C CYS A 276 5.91 15.72 -2.80
N GLY A 277 4.82 14.96 -2.84
CA GLY A 277 4.88 13.54 -3.18
C GLY A 277 5.20 13.36 -4.66
N ALA A 278 5.60 12.15 -5.05
CA ALA A 278 5.87 11.82 -6.44
C ALA A 278 5.40 10.40 -6.77
N ALA A 279 4.56 10.29 -7.79
CA ALA A 279 4.13 9.03 -8.39
C ALA A 279 4.66 8.93 -9.81
N ARG A 280 5.22 7.79 -10.19
CA ARG A 280 5.59 7.55 -11.58
C ARG A 280 4.33 7.25 -12.39
N LYS A 281 4.25 7.83 -13.59
CA LYS A 281 3.16 7.61 -14.55
C LYS A 281 3.20 6.18 -15.09
N VAL A 282 2.01 5.67 -15.43
CA VAL A 282 1.79 4.38 -16.11
C VAL A 282 1.83 4.58 -17.61
#